data_AF-A0A3M9Y718-F1
#
_entry.id   AF-A0A3M9Y718-F1
#
_cell.length_a   1.000
_cell.length_b   1.000
_cell.length_c   1.000
_cell.angle_alpha   90.00
_cell.angle_beta   90.00
_cell.angle_gamma   90.00
#
_symmetry.space_group_name_H-M   'P 1'
#
loop_
_entity.id
_entity.type
_entity.pdbx_description
1 polymer ?
#
loop_
_entity_poly.entity_id
_entity_poly.type
_entity_poly.pdbx_seq_one_letter_code
_entity_poly.pdbx_strand_id
1 'polypeptide(L)'
;MASHLDTEAGTERFADYEAELKLVQADLAQKLDQIPELSGEPRKAAISAAERAVEEADELLGQLRLEKANIPSPHRAKTNARFRNHESDVDAARRRLRALSDDRAALFGARYTDDPAGPGGGPSDRNLAQRQQLLSGSDRLDRSTQRLKNSQALANETEAIGASTLADLHRQRETIQHTHETLLQSEGYVDRSVKTLRGMARRMATNRVITIAIITILVLLIVAVIFSKFR
;
A
#
# COMPACT_ATOMS: atom_id res chain seq x y z
N MET A 1 -9.93 -19.20 -3.32
CA MET A 1 -10.53 -19.45 -2.00
C MET A 1 -11.07 -18.14 -1.49
N ALA A 2 -12.39 -17.93 -1.59
CA ALA A 2 -13.05 -16.74 -1.08
C ALA A 2 -12.91 -16.71 0.45
N SER A 3 -12.34 -15.65 0.98
CA SER A 3 -12.22 -15.46 2.43
C SER A 3 -13.59 -15.01 2.93
N HIS A 4 -14.06 -15.52 4.07
CA HIS A 4 -15.33 -15.15 4.72
C HIS A 4 -15.52 -13.64 5.02
N LEU A 5 -14.55 -12.80 4.64
CA LEU A 5 -14.53 -11.33 4.73
C LEU A 5 -15.12 -10.65 3.47
N ASP A 6 -15.34 -11.39 2.38
CA ASP A 6 -15.80 -10.87 1.08
C ASP A 6 -17.35 -10.82 0.98
N THR A 7 -18.07 -11.21 2.04
CA THR A 7 -19.55 -11.31 2.09
C THR A 7 -20.21 -10.36 3.10
N GLU A 8 -19.48 -9.38 3.65
CA GLU A 8 -20.06 -8.38 4.54
C GLU A 8 -20.52 -7.14 3.76
N ALA A 9 -21.76 -6.71 4.00
CA ALA A 9 -22.35 -5.55 3.33
C ALA A 9 -21.45 -4.31 3.48
N GLY A 10 -20.88 -3.84 2.38
CA GLY A 10 -19.98 -2.69 2.30
C GLY A 10 -18.53 -3.00 1.90
N THR A 11 -18.09 -4.26 1.90
CA THR A 11 -16.75 -4.65 1.42
C THR A 11 -16.73 -5.27 0.02
N GLU A 12 -17.88 -5.66 -0.52
CA GLU A 12 -18.01 -6.32 -1.83
C GLU A 12 -17.44 -5.47 -2.98
N ARG A 13 -17.81 -4.18 -3.06
CA ARG A 13 -17.28 -3.27 -4.09
C ARG A 13 -15.78 -3.09 -4.01
N PHE A 14 -15.24 -3.05 -2.80
CA PHE A 14 -13.80 -2.98 -2.60
C PHE A 14 -13.12 -4.25 -3.12
N ALA A 15 -13.71 -5.42 -2.88
CA ALA A 15 -13.17 -6.69 -3.36
C ALA A 15 -13.23 -6.79 -4.90
N ASP A 16 -14.30 -6.30 -5.53
CA ASP A 16 -14.46 -6.27 -6.99
C ASP A 16 -13.39 -5.40 -7.64
N TYR A 17 -13.26 -4.14 -7.20
CA TYR A 17 -12.23 -3.23 -7.70
C TYR A 17 -10.81 -3.74 -7.44
N GLU A 18 -10.59 -4.44 -6.33
CA GLU A 18 -9.30 -5.03 -6.03
C GLU A 18 -9.00 -6.23 -6.94
N ALA A 19 -10.01 -7.04 -7.29
CA ALA A 19 -9.84 -8.13 -8.24
C ALA A 19 -9.49 -7.58 -9.64
N GLU A 20 -10.18 -6.51 -10.07
CA GLU A 20 -9.91 -5.82 -11.33
C GLU A 20 -8.49 -5.22 -11.33
N LEU A 21 -8.09 -4.53 -10.27
CA LEU A 21 -6.74 -3.98 -10.15
C LEU A 21 -5.66 -5.05 -10.26
N LYS A 22 -5.87 -6.23 -9.66
CA LYS A 22 -4.91 -7.34 -9.75
C LYS A 22 -4.76 -7.86 -11.18
N LEU A 23 -5.85 -7.87 -11.97
CA LEU A 23 -5.78 -8.26 -13.38
C LEU A 23 -4.96 -7.24 -14.18
N VAL A 24 -5.21 -5.95 -13.98
CA VAL A 24 -4.46 -4.86 -14.63
C VAL A 24 -2.99 -4.88 -14.22
N GLN A 25 -2.68 -5.11 -12.93
CA GLN A 25 -1.30 -5.24 -12.44
C GLN A 25 -0.57 -6.43 -13.08
N ALA A 26 -1.24 -7.57 -13.23
CA ALA A 26 -0.65 -8.75 -13.88
C ALA A 26 -0.34 -8.49 -15.36
N ASP A 27 -1.29 -7.88 -16.08
CA ASP A 27 -1.11 -7.49 -17.49
C ASP A 27 0.00 -6.43 -17.64
N LEU A 28 0.04 -5.43 -16.76
CA LEU A 28 1.09 -4.42 -16.73
C LEU A 28 2.47 -5.05 -16.47
N ALA A 29 2.59 -5.96 -15.51
CA ALA A 29 3.83 -6.67 -15.22
C ALA A 29 4.33 -7.46 -16.45
N GLN A 30 3.42 -8.19 -17.11
CA GLN A 30 3.74 -8.93 -18.34
C GLN A 30 4.23 -7.99 -19.45
N LYS A 31 3.55 -6.86 -19.69
CA LYS A 31 3.97 -5.86 -20.69
C LYS A 31 5.34 -5.28 -20.36
N LEU A 32 5.62 -4.95 -19.10
CA LEU A 32 6.90 -4.41 -18.66
C LEU A 32 8.06 -5.40 -18.85
N ASP A 33 7.81 -6.69 -18.69
CA ASP A 33 8.81 -7.73 -18.93
C ASP A 33 9.07 -7.97 -20.43
N GLN A 34 8.07 -7.74 -21.30
CA GLN A 34 8.20 -7.89 -22.76
C GLN A 34 8.87 -6.68 -23.45
N ILE A 35 8.69 -5.46 -22.95
CA ILE A 35 9.22 -4.23 -23.58
C ILE A 35 10.74 -4.27 -23.89
N PRO A 36 11.61 -4.83 -23.02
CA PRO A 36 13.04 -4.97 -23.31
C PRO A 36 13.37 -5.87 -24.52
N GLU A 37 12.53 -6.86 -24.82
CA GLU A 37 12.74 -7.81 -25.93
C GLU A 37 12.27 -7.24 -27.28
N LEU A 38 11.43 -6.21 -27.25
CA LEU A 38 10.87 -5.56 -28.44
C LEU A 38 11.76 -4.41 -28.92
N SER A 39 11.75 -4.16 -30.23
CA SER A 39 12.45 -3.02 -30.84
C SER A 39 11.58 -2.29 -31.87
N GLY A 40 11.89 -1.02 -32.17
CA GLY A 40 11.17 -0.24 -33.18
C GLY A 40 9.70 0.04 -32.85
N GLU A 41 8.83 -0.16 -33.84
CA GLU A 41 7.39 0.09 -33.77
C GLU A 41 6.64 -0.79 -32.74
N PRO A 42 6.83 -2.12 -32.68
CA PRO A 42 6.15 -2.94 -31.66
C PRO A 42 6.55 -2.55 -30.23
N ARG A 43 7.80 -2.12 -30.00
CA ARG A 43 8.21 -1.57 -28.68
C ARG A 43 7.45 -0.30 -28.33
N LYS A 44 7.28 0.61 -29.30
CA LYS A 44 6.51 1.85 -29.10
C LYS A 44 5.04 1.54 -28.78
N ALA A 45 4.44 0.59 -29.47
CA ALA A 45 3.08 0.15 -29.20
C ALA A 45 2.95 -0.48 -27.81
N ALA A 46 3.89 -1.33 -27.40
CA ALA A 46 3.92 -1.95 -26.07
C ALA A 46 4.07 -0.93 -24.94
N ILE A 47 4.92 0.10 -25.11
CA ILE A 47 5.05 1.20 -24.16
C ILE A 47 3.73 1.96 -24.02
N SER A 48 3.10 2.35 -25.14
CA SER A 48 1.81 3.05 -25.10
C SER A 48 0.68 2.19 -24.51
N ALA A 49 0.73 0.87 -24.70
CA ALA A 49 -0.22 -0.05 -24.07
C ALA A 49 0.02 -0.22 -22.56
N ALA A 50 1.28 -0.14 -22.11
CA ALA A 50 1.62 -0.14 -20.70
C ALA A 50 1.26 1.20 -20.02
N GLU A 51 1.44 2.33 -20.71
CA GLU A 51 1.00 3.65 -20.23
C GLU A 51 -0.52 3.67 -19.95
N ARG A 52 -1.32 3.16 -20.89
CA ARG A 52 -2.77 3.01 -20.71
C ARG A 52 -3.15 2.09 -19.54
N ALA A 53 -2.43 0.99 -19.36
CA ALA A 53 -2.67 0.09 -18.23
C ALA A 53 -2.30 0.72 -16.87
N VAL A 54 -1.30 1.61 -16.84
CA VAL A 54 -1.00 2.41 -15.64
C VAL A 54 -2.12 3.40 -15.33
N GLU A 55 -2.64 4.09 -16.35
CA GLU A 55 -3.79 5.00 -16.17
C GLU A 55 -5.02 4.26 -15.63
N GLU A 56 -5.34 3.09 -16.18
CA GLU A 56 -6.42 2.22 -15.70
C GLU A 56 -6.20 1.77 -14.24
N ALA A 57 -4.97 1.39 -13.89
CA ALA A 57 -4.62 1.03 -12.51
C ALA A 57 -4.78 2.22 -11.55
N ASP A 58 -4.46 3.44 -11.98
CA ASP A 58 -4.64 4.66 -11.19
C ASP A 58 -6.13 4.99 -10.96
N GLU A 59 -6.97 4.79 -11.98
CA GLU A 59 -8.43 4.95 -11.85
C GLU A 59 -9.00 3.97 -10.81
N LEU A 60 -8.59 2.70 -10.87
CA LEU A 60 -9.00 1.67 -9.91
C LEU A 60 -8.50 1.95 -8.49
N LEU A 61 -7.25 2.44 -8.33
CA LEU A 61 -6.75 2.92 -7.05
C LEU A 61 -7.58 4.09 -6.52
N GLY A 62 -8.02 5.00 -7.40
CA GLY A 62 -8.95 6.08 -7.06
C GLY A 62 -10.28 5.54 -6.51
N GLN A 63 -10.88 4.56 -7.17
CA GLN A 63 -12.13 3.93 -6.75
C GLN A 63 -11.97 3.18 -5.41
N LEU A 64 -10.90 2.40 -5.24
CA LEU A 64 -10.56 1.73 -3.98
C LEU A 64 -10.35 2.72 -2.83
N ARG A 65 -9.77 3.90 -3.11
CA ARG A 65 -9.57 4.95 -2.12
C ARG A 65 -10.88 5.56 -1.62
N LEU A 66 -11.88 5.67 -2.50
CA LEU A 66 -13.23 6.11 -2.12
C LEU A 66 -13.93 5.04 -1.29
N GLU A 67 -13.90 3.78 -1.74
CA GLU A 67 -14.63 2.70 -1.06
C GLU A 67 -14.04 2.32 0.29
N LYS A 68 -12.71 2.40 0.47
CA LYS A 68 -12.11 2.11 1.79
C LYS A 68 -12.58 3.06 2.91
N ALA A 69 -13.07 4.25 2.57
CA ALA A 69 -13.63 5.18 3.56
C ALA A 69 -14.96 4.68 4.14
N ASN A 70 -15.71 3.88 3.36
CA ASN A 70 -17.01 3.32 3.74
C ASN A 70 -16.89 2.02 4.55
N ILE A 71 -15.68 1.47 4.71
CA ILE A 71 -15.45 0.18 5.38
C ILE A 71 -15.65 0.30 6.91
N PRO A 72 -16.35 -0.64 7.56
CA PRO A 72 -16.50 -0.68 9.02
C PRO A 72 -15.15 -0.75 9.77
N SER A 73 -15.08 -0.13 10.95
CA SER A 73 -13.87 -0.02 11.79
C SER A 73 -13.07 -1.33 11.98
N PRO A 74 -13.69 -2.52 12.19
CA PRO A 74 -12.96 -3.77 12.38
C PRO A 74 -12.08 -4.19 11.19
N HIS A 75 -12.45 -3.80 9.97
CA HIS A 75 -11.76 -4.23 8.73
C HIS A 75 -10.84 -3.15 8.15
N ARG A 76 -10.97 -1.89 8.59
CA ARG A 76 -10.20 -0.74 8.05
C ARG A 76 -8.69 -0.94 8.09
N ALA A 77 -8.13 -1.44 9.19
CA ALA A 77 -6.68 -1.57 9.33
C ALA A 77 -6.08 -2.54 8.29
N LYS A 78 -6.72 -3.70 8.11
CA LYS A 78 -6.32 -4.71 7.12
C LYS A 78 -6.50 -4.18 5.70
N THR A 79 -7.62 -3.53 5.41
CA THR A 79 -7.88 -2.98 4.07
C THR A 79 -6.94 -1.83 3.72
N ASN A 80 -6.62 -0.94 4.66
CA ASN A 80 -5.64 0.12 4.45
C ASN A 80 -4.22 -0.40 4.22
N ALA A 81 -3.84 -1.51 4.86
CA ALA A 81 -2.55 -2.17 4.58
C ALA A 81 -2.51 -2.72 3.15
N ARG A 82 -3.56 -3.45 2.72
CA ARG A 82 -3.67 -3.96 1.34
C ARG A 82 -3.64 -2.85 0.30
N PHE A 83 -4.41 -1.78 0.52
CA PHE A 83 -4.43 -0.61 -0.36
C PHE A 83 -3.04 0.01 -0.54
N ARG A 84 -2.29 0.20 0.55
CA ARG A 84 -0.93 0.77 0.48
C ARG A 84 0.04 -0.12 -0.30
N ASN A 85 -0.10 -1.44 -0.20
CA ASN A 85 0.71 -2.36 -0.98
C ASN A 85 0.42 -2.19 -2.48
N HIS A 86 -0.87 -2.16 -2.86
CA HIS A 86 -1.28 -1.95 -4.24
C HIS A 86 -0.79 -0.61 -4.81
N GLU A 87 -0.89 0.46 -4.01
CA GLU A 87 -0.37 1.79 -4.37
C GLU A 87 1.14 1.75 -4.63
N SER A 88 1.91 1.09 -3.76
CA SER A 88 3.35 0.91 -3.94
C SER A 88 3.70 0.07 -5.18
N ASP A 89 2.92 -0.96 -5.48
CA ASP A 89 3.15 -1.85 -6.62
C ASP A 89 2.92 -1.11 -7.96
N VAL A 90 1.84 -0.32 -8.06
CA VAL A 90 1.57 0.53 -9.22
C VAL A 90 2.65 1.61 -9.37
N ASP A 91 3.10 2.23 -8.29
CA ASP A 91 4.20 3.20 -8.33
C ASP A 91 5.54 2.59 -8.73
N ALA A 92 5.82 1.34 -8.33
CA ALA A 92 6.99 0.61 -8.80
C ALA A 92 6.91 0.33 -10.30
N ALA A 93 5.75 -0.14 -10.78
CA ALA A 93 5.51 -0.41 -12.19
C ALA A 93 5.62 0.87 -13.05
N ARG A 94 5.04 1.99 -12.59
CA ARG A 94 5.15 3.31 -13.23
C ARG A 94 6.60 3.77 -13.36
N ARG A 95 7.40 3.65 -12.30
CA ARG A 95 8.83 4.00 -12.34
C ARG A 95 9.61 3.12 -13.33
N ARG A 96 9.32 1.82 -13.35
CA ARG A 96 9.93 0.88 -14.30
C ARG A 96 9.57 1.23 -15.75
N LEU A 97 8.31 1.58 -16.02
CA LEU A 97 7.88 2.03 -17.34
C LEU A 97 8.63 3.28 -17.80
N ARG A 98 8.78 4.28 -16.93
CA ARG A 98 9.52 5.52 -17.22
C ARG A 98 10.99 5.25 -17.58
N ALA A 99 11.65 4.36 -16.84
CA ALA A 99 13.02 3.97 -17.16
C ALA A 99 13.12 3.34 -18.57
N LEU A 100 12.18 2.46 -18.92
CA LEU A 100 12.14 1.81 -20.22
C LEU A 100 11.77 2.78 -21.37
N SER A 101 10.98 3.81 -21.09
CA SER A 101 10.64 4.86 -22.07
C SER A 101 11.80 5.82 -22.30
N ASP A 102 12.53 6.22 -21.25
CA ASP A 102 13.61 7.21 -21.35
C ASP A 102 14.84 6.67 -22.10
N ASP A 103 15.12 5.36 -21.99
CA ASP A 103 16.15 4.68 -22.80
C ASP A 103 15.90 4.86 -24.31
N ARG A 104 14.64 5.00 -24.75
CA ARG A 104 14.30 5.29 -26.16
C ARG A 104 14.80 6.67 -26.59
N ALA A 105 14.67 7.69 -25.74
CA ALA A 105 15.11 9.04 -26.08
C ALA A 105 16.64 9.12 -26.20
N ALA A 106 17.35 8.39 -25.33
CA ALA A 106 18.81 8.31 -25.37
C ALA A 106 19.33 7.53 -26.59
N LEU A 107 18.69 6.41 -26.97
CA LEU A 107 19.16 5.55 -28.06
C LEU A 107 18.90 6.13 -29.46
N PHE A 108 17.81 6.89 -29.64
CA PHE A 108 17.43 7.47 -30.93
C PHE A 108 17.77 8.96 -31.08
N GLY A 109 17.89 9.71 -29.97
CA GLY A 109 18.28 11.12 -30.00
C GLY A 109 19.76 11.36 -30.38
N ALA A 110 20.61 10.33 -30.28
CA ALA A 110 22.04 10.43 -30.56
C ALA A 110 22.45 10.07 -32.01
N ARG A 111 21.54 9.52 -32.84
CA ARG A 111 21.89 9.05 -34.20
C ARG A 111 21.64 10.04 -35.34
N TYR A 112 21.09 11.23 -35.08
CA TYR A 112 20.69 12.15 -36.17
C TYR A 112 21.68 13.30 -36.45
N THR A 113 22.89 13.27 -35.88
CA THR A 113 23.89 14.33 -36.13
C THR A 113 25.29 13.74 -36.25
N ASP A 114 25.58 13.05 -37.35
CA ASP A 114 26.95 12.95 -37.84
C ASP A 114 26.95 12.62 -39.35
N ASP A 115 27.12 13.66 -40.18
CA ASP A 115 27.72 13.48 -41.51
C ASP A 115 28.58 14.72 -41.84
N PRO A 116 29.91 14.63 -41.64
CA PRO A 116 30.84 15.62 -42.13
C PRO A 116 31.92 14.94 -42.99
N ALA A 117 31.66 14.66 -44.28
CA ALA A 117 32.74 14.24 -45.18
C ALA A 117 32.45 14.49 -46.68
N GLY A 118 32.72 15.72 -47.14
CA GLY A 118 32.98 16.02 -48.56
C GLY A 118 34.39 16.62 -48.71
N PRO A 119 35.29 16.07 -49.55
CA PRO A 119 36.68 16.53 -49.62
C PRO A 119 36.80 17.75 -50.56
N GLY A 120 36.82 18.97 -50.01
CA GLY A 120 36.97 20.18 -50.83
C GLY A 120 37.15 21.54 -50.13
N GLY A 121 37.46 21.59 -48.82
CA GLY A 121 37.47 22.83 -48.04
C GLY A 121 38.84 23.49 -47.85
N GLY A 122 39.02 24.73 -48.34
CA GLY A 122 40.26 25.51 -48.23
C GLY A 122 40.59 26.03 -46.81
N PRO A 123 41.70 26.78 -46.63
CA PRO A 123 42.22 27.19 -45.30
C PRO A 123 41.25 28.02 -44.43
N SER A 124 40.22 28.62 -45.02
CA SER A 124 39.13 29.31 -44.33
C SER A 124 38.24 28.36 -43.50
N ASP A 125 38.11 27.09 -43.90
CA ASP A 125 37.30 26.08 -43.20
C ASP A 125 37.93 25.63 -41.88
N ARG A 126 39.26 25.67 -41.76
CA ARG A 126 39.93 25.28 -40.51
C ARG A 126 39.59 26.20 -39.35
N ASN A 127 39.46 27.51 -39.61
CA ASN A 127 39.05 28.49 -38.61
C ASN A 127 37.55 28.34 -38.26
N LEU A 128 36.71 28.02 -39.24
CA LEU A 128 35.28 27.78 -39.00
C LEU A 128 35.05 26.50 -38.19
N ALA A 129 35.76 25.42 -38.53
CA ALA A 129 35.73 24.14 -37.81
C ALA A 129 36.22 24.30 -36.36
N GLN A 130 37.30 25.06 -36.13
CA GLN A 130 37.79 25.34 -34.78
C GLN A 130 36.79 26.16 -33.96
N ARG A 131 36.11 27.13 -34.58
CA ARG A 131 35.06 27.92 -33.92
C ARG A 131 33.81 27.09 -33.61
N GLN A 132 33.41 26.21 -34.52
CA GLN A 132 32.34 25.22 -34.30
C GLN A 132 32.70 24.26 -33.16
N GLN A 133 33.96 23.82 -33.09
CA GLN A 133 34.43 22.95 -32.03
C GLN A 133 34.41 23.64 -30.65
N LEU A 134 34.83 24.92 -30.58
CA LEU A 134 34.74 25.71 -29.34
C LEU A 134 33.28 25.98 -28.92
N LEU A 135 32.40 26.33 -29.87
CA LEU A 135 30.96 26.48 -29.61
C LEU A 135 30.35 25.17 -29.11
N SER A 136 30.69 24.03 -29.74
CA SER A 136 30.21 22.72 -29.30
C SER A 136 30.76 22.32 -27.92
N GLY A 137 31.97 22.76 -27.57
CA GLY A 137 32.54 22.58 -26.23
C GLY A 137 31.82 23.41 -25.18
N SER A 138 31.48 24.67 -25.51
CA SER A 138 30.67 25.55 -24.66
C SER A 138 29.28 24.98 -24.42
N ASP A 139 28.58 24.55 -25.49
CA ASP A 139 27.26 23.93 -25.41
C ASP A 139 27.25 22.65 -24.57
N ARG A 140 28.31 21.83 -24.67
CA ARG A 140 28.47 20.62 -23.86
C ARG A 140 28.66 20.95 -22.38
N LEU A 141 29.46 21.97 -22.08
CA LEU A 141 29.69 22.45 -20.71
C LEU A 141 28.41 23.03 -20.10
N ASP A 142 27.66 23.83 -20.85
CA ASP A 142 26.38 24.39 -20.39
C ASP A 142 25.36 23.29 -20.12
N ARG A 143 25.23 22.31 -21.00
CA ARG A 143 24.37 21.14 -20.76
C ARG A 143 24.83 20.33 -19.55
N SER A 144 26.13 20.12 -19.37
CA SER A 144 26.68 19.42 -18.21
C SER A 144 26.39 20.18 -16.92
N THR A 145 26.54 21.50 -16.93
CA THR A 145 26.23 22.38 -15.80
C THR A 145 24.75 22.32 -15.45
N GLN A 146 23.87 22.36 -16.45
CA GLN A 146 22.44 22.23 -16.23
C GLN A 146 22.06 20.86 -15.67
N ARG A 147 22.67 19.78 -16.17
CA ARG A 147 22.48 18.43 -15.62
C ARG A 147 22.94 18.32 -14.17
N LEU A 148 24.08 18.92 -13.82
CA LEU A 148 24.55 18.96 -12.44
C LEU A 148 23.60 19.72 -11.51
N LYS A 149 23.10 20.88 -11.94
CA LYS A 149 22.08 21.63 -11.20
C LYS A 149 20.80 20.83 -10.98
N ASN A 150 20.32 20.15 -12.03
CA ASN A 150 19.15 19.30 -11.94
C ASN A 150 19.40 18.09 -11.02
N SER A 151 20.58 17.48 -11.08
CA SER A 151 20.97 16.37 -10.21
C SER A 151 21.04 16.81 -8.74
N GLN A 152 21.54 18.02 -8.46
CA GLN A 152 21.56 18.57 -7.11
C GLN A 152 20.14 18.84 -6.59
N ALA A 153 19.27 19.42 -7.43
CA ALA A 153 17.88 19.65 -7.06
C ALA A 153 17.15 18.33 -6.75
N LEU A 154 17.34 17.31 -7.59
CA LEU A 154 16.78 15.97 -7.39
C LEU A 154 17.33 15.30 -6.12
N ALA A 155 18.64 15.44 -5.85
CA ALA A 155 19.25 14.90 -4.64
C ALA A 155 18.66 15.56 -3.37
N ASN A 156 18.49 16.88 -3.38
CA ASN A 156 17.88 17.60 -2.26
C ASN A 156 16.40 17.21 -2.06
N GLU A 157 15.64 17.02 -3.14
CA GLU A 157 14.27 16.53 -3.07
C GLU A 157 14.21 15.10 -2.51
N THR A 158 15.13 14.24 -2.94
CA THR A 158 15.26 12.87 -2.43
C THR A 158 15.61 12.85 -0.94
N GLU A 159 16.50 13.74 -0.49
CA GLU A 159 16.83 13.90 0.93
C GLU A 159 15.61 14.35 1.74
N ALA A 160 14.82 15.30 1.23
CA ALA A 160 13.60 15.75 1.88
C ALA A 160 12.56 14.63 2.00
N ILE A 161 12.37 13.83 0.96
CA ILE A 161 11.50 12.63 0.99
C ILE A 161 12.04 11.59 1.97
N GLY A 162 13.36 11.37 2.01
CA GLY A 162 13.98 10.47 2.98
C GLY A 162 13.74 10.91 4.42
N ALA A 163 13.90 12.21 4.69
CA ALA A 163 13.65 12.80 6.00
C ALA A 163 12.18 12.68 6.43
N SER A 164 11.22 12.94 5.53
CA SER A 164 9.80 12.77 5.83
C SER A 164 9.44 11.30 6.08
N THR A 165 10.00 10.38 5.29
CA THR A 165 9.80 8.94 5.46
C THR A 165 10.32 8.47 6.82
N LEU A 166 11.50 8.93 7.24
CA LEU A 166 12.04 8.62 8.57
C LEU A 166 11.16 9.17 9.70
N ALA A 167 10.62 10.38 9.55
CA ALA A 167 9.69 10.96 10.51
C ALA A 167 8.39 10.15 10.63
N ASP A 168 7.85 9.67 9.50
CA ASP A 168 6.65 8.86 9.50
C ASP A 168 6.89 7.46 10.07
N LEU A 169 8.04 6.83 9.79
CA LEU A 169 8.44 5.58 10.43
C LEU A 169 8.56 5.74 11.95
N HIS A 170 9.06 6.88 12.42
CA HIS A 170 9.13 7.18 13.85
C HIS A 170 7.73 7.27 14.48
N ARG A 171 6.81 8.02 13.87
CA ARG A 171 5.40 8.10 14.32
C ARG A 171 4.69 6.74 14.29
N GLN A 172 4.95 5.93 13.26
CA GLN A 172 4.40 4.58 13.17
C GLN A 172 4.92 3.70 14.31
N ARG A 173 6.22 3.79 14.64
CA ARG A 173 6.79 3.08 15.79
C ARG A 173 6.11 3.48 17.10
N GLU A 174 5.91 4.77 17.36
CA GLU A 174 5.19 5.25 18.54
C GLU A 174 3.76 4.70 18.60
N THR A 175 3.06 4.69 17.46
CA THR A 175 1.69 4.14 17.36
C THR A 175 1.68 2.64 17.69
N ILE A 176 2.65 1.88 17.17
CA ILE A 176 2.78 0.44 17.47
C ILE A 176 3.09 0.23 18.95
N GLN A 177 3.97 1.03 19.55
CA GLN A 177 4.27 0.93 20.98
C GLN A 177 3.04 1.25 21.84
N HIS A 178 2.32 2.32 21.54
CA HIS A 178 1.11 2.69 22.26
C HIS A 178 0.02 1.63 22.15
N THR A 179 -0.20 1.08 20.95
CA THR A 179 -1.19 0.00 20.76
C THR A 179 -0.78 -1.27 21.51
N HIS A 180 0.50 -1.63 21.53
CA HIS A 180 1.01 -2.76 22.30
C HIS A 180 0.82 -2.56 23.81
N GLU A 181 1.13 -1.37 24.34
CA GLU A 181 0.91 -1.04 25.76
C GLU A 181 -0.58 -1.08 26.13
N THR A 182 -1.44 -0.53 25.26
CA THR A 182 -2.90 -0.58 25.45
C THR A 182 -3.42 -2.02 25.47
N LEU A 183 -2.89 -2.90 24.61
CA LEU A 183 -3.27 -4.32 24.58
C LEU A 183 -2.86 -5.04 25.88
N LEU A 184 -1.61 -4.85 26.34
CA LEU A 184 -1.15 -5.40 27.62
C LEU A 184 -2.00 -4.92 28.80
N GLN A 185 -2.41 -3.65 28.79
CA GLN A 185 -3.29 -3.11 29.82
C GLN A 185 -4.71 -3.70 29.73
N SER A 186 -5.22 -3.93 28.52
CA SER A 186 -6.52 -4.56 28.25
C SER A 186 -6.57 -5.99 28.78
N GLU A 187 -5.53 -6.79 28.58
CA GLU A 187 -5.41 -8.15 29.16
C GLU A 187 -5.59 -8.14 30.69
N GLY A 188 -5.02 -7.14 31.37
CA GLY A 188 -5.20 -6.98 32.82
C GLY A 188 -6.63 -6.64 33.26
N TYR A 189 -7.37 -5.86 32.47
CA TYR A 189 -8.78 -5.54 32.75
C TYR A 189 -9.69 -6.74 32.48
N VAL A 190 -9.40 -7.54 31.45
CA VAL A 190 -10.14 -8.76 31.14
C VAL A 190 -9.98 -9.78 32.27
N ASP A 191 -8.76 -10.02 32.76
CA ASP A 191 -8.53 -10.96 33.87
C ASP A 191 -9.26 -10.52 35.16
N ARG A 192 -9.22 -9.22 35.47
CA ARG A 192 -9.95 -8.67 36.62
C ARG A 192 -11.47 -8.82 36.46
N SER A 193 -12.00 -8.61 35.25
CA SER A 193 -13.43 -8.78 34.94
C SER A 193 -13.86 -10.24 35.03
N VAL A 194 -13.03 -11.19 34.58
CA VAL A 194 -13.30 -12.63 34.73
C VAL A 194 -13.30 -13.03 36.20
N LYS A 195 -12.39 -12.47 37.02
CA LYS A 195 -12.33 -12.73 38.45
C LYS A 195 -13.57 -12.22 39.19
N THR A 196 -14.06 -11.02 38.87
CA THR A 196 -15.29 -10.47 39.48
C THR A 196 -16.53 -11.26 39.05
N LEU A 197 -16.64 -11.62 37.77
CA LEU A 197 -17.72 -12.45 37.24
C LEU A 197 -17.75 -13.83 37.90
N ARG A 198 -16.60 -14.51 38.04
CA ARG A 198 -16.51 -15.78 38.80
C ARG A 198 -16.97 -15.62 40.25
N GLY A 199 -16.64 -14.51 40.89
CA GLY A 199 -17.11 -14.17 42.24
C GLY A 199 -18.63 -14.04 42.32
N MET A 200 -19.25 -13.34 41.35
CA MET A 200 -20.71 -13.20 41.27
C MET A 200 -21.39 -14.54 40.98
N ALA A 201 -20.86 -15.33 40.04
CA ALA A 201 -21.39 -16.64 39.69
C ALA A 201 -21.41 -17.60 40.91
N ARG A 202 -20.34 -17.58 41.73
CA ARG A 202 -20.28 -18.40 42.94
C ARG A 202 -21.31 -17.96 43.97
N ARG A 203 -21.46 -16.66 44.22
CA ARG A 203 -22.49 -16.11 45.13
C ARG A 203 -23.90 -16.46 44.66
N MET A 204 -24.16 -16.36 43.36
CA MET A 204 -25.44 -16.73 42.75
C MET A 204 -25.76 -18.22 42.96
N ALA A 205 -24.78 -19.11 42.73
CA ALA A 205 -24.94 -20.53 42.97
C ALA A 205 -25.24 -20.83 44.45
N THR A 206 -24.49 -20.24 45.38
CA THR A 206 -24.73 -20.39 46.83
C THR A 206 -26.13 -19.93 47.22
N ASN A 207 -26.56 -18.75 46.77
CA ASN A 207 -27.90 -18.25 47.07
C ASN A 207 -28.98 -19.20 46.54
N ARG A 208 -28.82 -19.73 45.31
CA ARG A 208 -29.76 -20.68 44.72
C ARG A 208 -29.85 -21.98 45.52
N VAL A 209 -28.72 -22.51 46.00
CA VAL A 209 -28.69 -23.71 46.86
C VAL A 209 -29.39 -23.45 48.19
N ILE A 210 -29.14 -22.30 48.83
CA ILE A 210 -29.80 -21.92 50.09
C ILE A 210 -31.31 -21.83 49.90
N THR A 211 -31.78 -21.19 48.83
CA THR A 211 -33.22 -21.08 48.53
C THR A 211 -33.87 -22.46 48.35
N ILE A 212 -33.23 -23.37 47.62
CA ILE A 212 -33.74 -24.75 47.44
C ILE A 212 -33.79 -25.47 48.80
N ALA A 213 -32.75 -25.35 49.62
CA ALA A 213 -32.70 -25.97 50.95
C ALA A 213 -33.86 -25.48 51.85
N ILE A 214 -34.11 -24.17 51.91
CA ILE A 214 -35.21 -23.61 52.71
C ILE A 214 -36.57 -24.16 52.23
N ILE A 215 -36.81 -24.17 50.92
CA ILE A 215 -38.07 -24.71 50.35
C ILE A 215 -38.23 -26.19 50.74
N THR A 216 -37.18 -27.02 50.62
CA THR A 216 -37.25 -28.44 50.97
C THR A 216 -37.57 -28.68 52.44
N ILE A 217 -36.96 -27.89 53.36
CA ILE A 217 -37.23 -27.98 54.80
C ILE A 217 -38.69 -27.60 55.09
N LEU A 218 -39.20 -26.55 54.44
CA LEU A 218 -40.55 -26.04 54.65
C LEU A 218 -41.60 -27.07 54.18
N VAL A 219 -41.36 -27.72 53.04
CA VAL A 219 -42.20 -28.83 52.55
C VAL A 219 -42.18 -30.01 53.51
N LEU A 220 -41.00 -30.42 54.01
CA LEU A 220 -40.88 -31.51 54.98
C LEU A 220 -41.64 -31.22 56.28
N LEU A 221 -41.57 -29.98 56.79
CA LEU A 221 -42.33 -29.57 57.97
C LEU A 221 -43.85 -29.65 57.74
N ILE A 222 -44.34 -29.17 56.60
CA ILE A 222 -45.76 -29.26 56.24
C ILE A 222 -46.20 -30.74 56.23
N VAL A 223 -45.44 -31.61 55.56
CA VAL A 223 -45.74 -33.05 55.50
C VAL A 223 -45.72 -33.67 56.90
N ALA A 224 -44.74 -33.32 57.74
CA ALA A 224 -44.64 -33.83 59.11
C ALA A 224 -45.83 -33.41 59.98
N VAL A 225 -46.29 -32.15 59.89
CA VAL A 225 -47.47 -31.67 60.62
C VAL A 225 -48.74 -32.38 60.15
N ILE A 226 -48.91 -32.55 58.83
CA ILE A 226 -50.05 -33.29 58.28
C ILE A 226 -50.04 -34.73 58.81
N PHE A 227 -48.90 -35.42 58.74
CA PHE A 227 -48.77 -36.79 59.24
C PHE A 227 -49.06 -36.89 60.75
N SER A 228 -48.58 -35.93 61.55
CA SER A 228 -48.85 -35.88 63.00
C SER A 228 -50.30 -35.52 63.34
N LYS A 229 -51.04 -34.85 62.46
CA LYS A 229 -52.45 -34.50 62.68
C LYS A 229 -53.39 -35.63 62.28
N PHE A 230 -53.04 -36.38 61.24
CA PHE A 230 -53.84 -37.49 60.71
C PHE A 230 -53.52 -38.85 61.35
N ARG A 231 -52.56 -38.89 62.27
CA ARG A 231 -52.23 -40.05 63.11
C ARG A 231 -52.63 -39.78 64.54
#